data_AF-A0A0K8P849-F1
#
_entry.id   AF-A0A0K8P849-F1
#
_cell.length_a   1.000
_cell.length_b   1.000
_cell.length_c   1.000
_cell.angle_alpha   90.00
_cell.angle_beta   90.00
_cell.angle_gamma   90.00
#
_symmetry.space_group_name_H-M   'P 1'
#
loop_
_entity.id
_entity.type
_entity.pdbx_description
1 polymer ?
#
loop_
_entity_poly.entity_id
_entity_poly.type
_entity_poly.pdbx_seq_one_letter_code
_entity_poly.pdbx_strand_id
1 'polypeptide(L)' 'MFDEGERGPSDDLRLQFEAVSHMSDDDRRIIKALLDGMIVKHQTKQMVGNLSS' A
#
# COMPACT_ATOMS: atom_id res chain seq x y z
N MET A 1 2.42 13.30 -15.19
CA MET A 1 3.10 11.98 -15.13
C MET A 1 4.19 12.14 -14.09
N PHE A 2 4.30 11.21 -13.14
CA PHE A 2 5.38 11.24 -12.16
C PHE A 2 6.71 10.88 -12.82
N ASP A 3 7.80 11.47 -12.36
CA ASP A 3 9.16 11.22 -12.85
C ASP A 3 9.69 9.85 -12.41
N GLU A 4 10.77 9.40 -13.07
CA GLU A 4 11.46 8.14 -12.80
C GLU A 4 12.12 8.21 -11.41
N GLY A 5 11.40 7.72 -10.40
CA GLY A 5 11.79 7.78 -8.99
C GLY A 5 10.77 8.48 -8.08
N GLU A 6 9.81 9.24 -8.63
CA GLU A 6 8.72 9.83 -7.85
C GLU A 6 7.67 8.78 -7.43
N ARG A 7 7.63 7.63 -8.12
CA ARG A 7 6.78 6.50 -7.72
C ARG A 7 7.62 5.40 -7.09
N GLY A 8 7.40 5.19 -5.80
CA GLY A 8 7.99 4.09 -5.06
C GLY A 8 7.48 4.08 -3.61
N PRO A 9 7.70 2.97 -2.88
CA PRO A 9 7.52 2.98 -1.45
C PRO A 9 8.51 3.97 -0.80
N SER A 10 8.10 4.57 0.31
CA SER A 10 9.00 5.31 1.19
C SER A 10 10.13 4.41 1.71
N ASP A 11 11.23 5.02 2.15
CA ASP A 11 12.44 4.29 2.55
C ASP A 11 12.18 3.25 3.66
N ASP A 12 11.22 3.50 4.53
CA ASP A 12 10.81 2.61 5.62
C ASP A 12 10.11 1.33 5.15
N LEU A 13 9.56 1.32 3.94
CA LEU A 13 8.89 0.18 3.31
C LEU A 13 9.70 -0.46 2.18
N ARG A 14 10.81 0.16 1.78
CA ARG A 14 11.56 -0.22 0.58
C ARG A 14 12.05 -1.67 0.63
N LEU A 15 12.61 -2.09 1.77
CA LEU A 15 13.14 -3.45 1.96
C LEU A 15 12.02 -4.51 1.95
N GLN A 16 10.85 -4.17 2.49
CA GLN A 16 9.70 -5.06 2.53
C GLN A 16 9.16 -5.27 1.12
N PHE A 17 9.05 -4.21 0.31
CA PHE A 17 8.64 -4.34 -1.10
C PHE A 17 9.66 -5.10 -1.95
N GLU A 18 10.97 -4.94 -1.68
CA GLU A 18 12.02 -5.77 -2.29
C GLU A 18 11.83 -7.25 -1.94
N ALA A 19 11.63 -7.59 -0.67
CA ALA A 19 11.36 -8.95 -0.25
C ALA A 19 10.11 -9.53 -0.92
N VAL A 20 9.02 -8.77 -1.01
CA VAL A 20 7.78 -9.17 -1.70
C VAL A 20 8.01 -9.45 -3.18
N SER A 21 8.92 -8.71 -3.84
CA SER A 21 9.24 -8.94 -5.25
C SER A 21 9.83 -10.33 -5.51
N HIS A 22 10.47 -10.94 -4.51
CA HIS A 22 11.05 -12.28 -4.58
C HIS A 22 10.10 -13.41 -4.13
N MET A 23 8.89 -13.08 -3.65
CA MET A 23 7.92 -14.08 -3.19
C MET A 23 7.18 -14.76 -4.35
N SER A 24 6.50 -15.86 -4.04
CA SER A 24 5.63 -16.57 -4.99
C SER A 24 4.48 -15.69 -5.47
N ASP A 25 3.91 -16.01 -6.64
CA ASP A 25 2.74 -15.28 -7.15
C ASP A 25 1.55 -15.30 -6.17
N ASP A 26 1.34 -16.42 -5.48
CA ASP A 26 0.25 -16.57 -4.53
C ASP A 26 0.46 -15.69 -3.28
N ASP A 27 1.68 -15.65 -2.75
CA ASP A 27 2.01 -14.76 -1.63
C ASP A 27 1.86 -13.29 -2.03
N ARG A 28 2.36 -12.91 -3.22
CA ARG A 28 2.22 -11.55 -3.75
C ARG A 28 0.75 -11.15 -3.91
N ARG A 29 -0.12 -12.08 -4.35
CA ARG A 29 -1.58 -11.84 -4.47
C ARG A 29 -2.20 -11.56 -3.11
N ILE A 30 -1.85 -12.34 -2.08
CA ILE A 30 -2.37 -12.15 -0.72
C ILE A 30 -1.92 -10.79 -0.18
N ILE A 31 -0.65 -10.44 -0.33
CA ILE A 31 -0.09 -9.16 0.14
C ILE A 31 -0.78 -7.99 -0.54
N LYS A 32 -1.00 -8.06 -1.85
CA LYS A 32 -1.74 -7.04 -2.59
C LYS A 32 -3.16 -6.87 -2.03
N ALA A 33 -3.88 -7.97 -1.79
CA ALA A 33 -5.23 -7.91 -1.21
C ALA A 33 -5.24 -7.28 0.19
N LEU A 34 -4.24 -7.58 1.02
CA LEU A 34 -4.09 -6.97 2.34
C LEU A 34 -3.85 -5.45 2.25
N LEU A 35 -2.96 -5.01 1.38
CA LEU A 35 -2.69 -3.58 1.17
C LEU A 35 -3.94 -2.85 0.66
N ASP A 36 -4.63 -3.42 -0.33
CA ASP A 36 -5.89 -2.88 -0.88
C ASP A 36 -6.94 -2.71 0.24
N GLY A 37 -7.11 -3.72 1.10
CA GLY A 37 -8.02 -3.66 2.25
C GLY A 37 -7.63 -2.59 3.29
N MET A 38 -6.33 -2.44 3.56
CA MET A 38 -5.83 -1.44 4.51
C MET A 38 -6.02 -0.01 4.00
N ILE A 39 -5.84 0.23 2.68
CA ILE A 39 -6.10 1.51 2.03
C ILE A 39 -7.57 1.89 2.19
N VAL A 40 -8.49 0.98 1.83
CA VAL A 40 -9.94 1.21 1.97
C VAL A 40 -10.31 1.51 3.42
N LYS A 41 -9.80 0.73 4.38
CA LYS A 41 -10.04 0.95 5.82
C LYS A 41 -9.58 2.34 6.27
N HIS A 42 -8.40 2.78 5.82
CA HIS A 42 -7.86 4.10 6.17
C HIS A 42 -8.74 5.22 5.57
N GLN A 43 -9.05 5.14 4.28
CA GLN A 43 -9.89 6.13 3.61
C GLN A 43 -11.27 6.25 4.25
N THR A 44 -11.92 5.13 4.59
CA THR A 44 -13.21 5.13 5.28
C THR A 44 -13.14 5.84 6.63
N LYS A 45 -12.08 5.63 7.41
CA LYS A 45 -11.88 6.35 8.68
C LYS A 45 -11.76 7.85 8.48
N GLN A 46 -10.99 8.28 7.48
CA GLN A 46 -10.81 9.70 7.15
C GLN A 46 -12.15 10.33 6.71
N MET A 47 -12.92 9.64 5.88
CA MET A 47 -14.24 10.13 5.43
C MET A 47 -15.21 10.30 6.60
N VAL A 48 -15.31 9.32 7.50
CA VAL A 48 -16.20 9.39 8.67
C VAL A 48 -15.74 10.47 9.66
N GLY A 49 -14.43 10.60 9.88
CA GLY A 49 -13.86 11.65 10.72
C GLY A 49 -14.16 13.05 10.19
N ASN A 50 -14.02 13.25 8.88
CA ASN A 50 -14.31 14.53 8.22
C ASN A 50 -15.82 14.87 8.18
N LEU A 51 -16.71 13.87 8.18
CA LEU A 51 -18.17 14.10 8.30
C LEU A 51 -18.61 14.54 9.70
N SER A 52 -17.78 14.29 10.71
CA SER A 52 -18.07 14.57 12.12
C SER A 52 -17.50 15.93 12.58
N SER A 53 -16.86 16.68 11.67
CA SER A 53 -16.21 17.98 11.92
C SER A 53 -17.00 19.14 11.32
#